data_AF-A0A382WUV6-F1
#
_entry.id   AF-A0A382WUV6-F1
#
_cell.length_a   1.000
_cell.length_b   1.000
_cell.length_c   1.000
_cell.angle_alpha   90.00
_cell.angle_beta   90.00
_cell.angle_gamma   90.00
#
_symmetry.space_group_name_H-M   'P 1'
#
loop_
_entity.id
_entity.type
_entity.pdbx_description
1 polymer ?
#
loop_
_entity_poly.entity_id
_entity_poly.type
_entity_poly.pdbx_seq_one_letter_code
_entity_poly.pdbx_strand_id
1 'polypeptide(L)'
;MYKPMKYIILIIALLLSPTLNAQTFQTQYVYLLTLDGLRWQEVFAGADGTLIGDEEYVIESETLKQKYWADEPYARRFRLMPFFWTVIAKDGRLYGNRLHGNHVNVKNNHRFSYPGYNEILTGFADDRID
;
A
#
# COMPACT_ATOMS: atom_id res chain seq x y z
N MET A 1 -29.82 -9.38 -50.93
CA MET A 1 -28.52 -9.21 -51.62
C MET A 1 -27.60 -8.27 -50.81
N TYR A 2 -27.26 -8.61 -49.55
CA TYR A 2 -26.51 -7.73 -48.61
C TYR A 2 -25.14 -8.29 -48.14
N LYS A 3 -24.65 -9.36 -48.78
CA LYS A 3 -23.39 -10.03 -48.38
C LYS A 3 -22.09 -9.20 -48.53
N PRO A 4 -21.88 -8.28 -49.50
CA PRO A 4 -20.56 -7.67 -49.72
C PRO A 4 -20.17 -6.65 -48.64
N MET A 5 -21.14 -6.01 -47.98
CA MET A 5 -20.89 -4.95 -47.00
C MET A 5 -20.21 -5.45 -45.72
N LYS A 6 -20.48 -6.72 -45.33
CA LYS A 6 -19.86 -7.36 -44.15
C LYS A 6 -18.36 -7.61 -44.36
N TYR A 7 -17.96 -7.97 -45.57
CA TYR A 7 -16.55 -8.21 -45.90
C TYR A 7 -15.75 -6.90 -45.97
N ILE A 8 -16.37 -5.82 -46.45
CA ILE A 8 -15.75 -4.48 -46.48
C ILE A 8 -15.48 -3.98 -45.05
N ILE A 9 -16.46 -4.09 -44.15
CA ILE A 9 -16.29 -3.70 -42.74
C ILE A 9 -15.20 -4.55 -42.08
N LEU A 10 -15.15 -5.86 -42.36
CA LEU A 10 -14.12 -6.75 -41.84
C LEU A 10 -12.72 -6.39 -42.34
N ILE A 11 -12.59 -6.05 -43.63
CA ILE A 11 -11.31 -5.63 -44.24
C ILE A 11 -10.86 -4.29 -43.66
N ILE A 12 -11.77 -3.33 -43.47
CA ILE A 12 -11.46 -2.04 -42.84
C ILE A 12 -11.00 -2.26 -41.38
N ALA A 13 -11.69 -3.11 -40.62
CA ALA A 13 -11.28 -3.47 -39.26
C ALA A 13 -9.89 -4.14 -39.23
N LEU A 14 -9.60 -5.03 -40.20
CA LEU A 14 -8.32 -5.73 -40.31
C LEU A 14 -7.16 -4.79 -40.70
N LEU A 15 -7.44 -3.79 -41.55
CA LEU A 15 -6.47 -2.78 -41.96
C LEU A 15 -6.18 -1.73 -40.86
N LEU A 16 -7.08 -1.55 -39.89
CA LEU A 16 -6.90 -0.68 -38.72
C LEU A 16 -6.21 -1.37 -37.53
N SER A 17 -6.05 -2.70 -37.55
CA SER A 17 -5.39 -3.46 -36.48
C SER A 17 -3.90 -3.15 -36.22
N PRO A 18 -3.04 -2.92 -37.23
CA PRO A 18 -1.59 -2.83 -36.98
C PRO A 18 -1.14 -1.49 -36.37
N THR A 19 -2.01 -0.48 -36.26
CA THR A 19 -1.71 0.80 -35.61
C THR A 19 -1.96 0.80 -34.09
N LEU A 20 -2.47 -0.32 -33.55
CA LEU A 20 -2.66 -0.49 -32.11
C LEU A 20 -1.37 -1.07 -31.50
N ASN A 21 -0.38 -0.21 -31.26
CA ASN A 21 0.69 -0.52 -30.31
C ASN A 21 0.07 -0.57 -28.91
N ALA A 22 -0.51 -1.71 -28.56
CA ALA A 22 -1.49 -1.82 -27.48
C ALA A 22 -0.90 -1.72 -26.07
N GLN A 23 0.42 -1.74 -25.88
CA GLN A 23 1.03 -1.48 -24.57
C GLN A 23 2.52 -1.17 -24.71
N THR A 24 2.88 0.11 -24.62
CA THR A 24 4.23 0.48 -24.22
C THR A 24 4.27 0.51 -22.69
N PHE A 25 5.06 -0.39 -22.09
CA PHE A 25 5.28 -0.37 -20.65
C PHE A 25 6.03 0.91 -20.29
N GLN A 26 5.34 1.88 -19.70
CA GLN A 26 5.94 3.14 -19.23
C GLN A 26 6.79 2.91 -17.98
N THR A 27 6.44 1.90 -17.17
CA THR A 27 7.17 1.56 -15.94
C THR A 27 8.45 0.81 -16.25
N GLN A 28 9.60 1.44 -15.98
CA GLN A 28 10.93 0.85 -16.18
C GLN A 28 11.52 0.26 -14.89
N TYR A 29 11.13 0.80 -13.73
CA TYR A 29 11.66 0.40 -12.44
C TYR A 29 10.55 0.14 -11.44
N VAL A 30 10.70 -0.95 -10.68
CA VAL A 30 9.85 -1.31 -9.55
C VAL A 30 10.73 -1.44 -8.32
N TYR A 31 10.42 -0.67 -7.29
CA TYR A 31 11.07 -0.76 -6.00
C TYR A 31 10.06 -1.31 -4.98
N LEU A 32 10.40 -2.44 -4.36
CA LEU A 32 9.64 -3.00 -3.26
C LEU A 32 10.34 -2.64 -1.95
N LEU A 33 9.71 -1.77 -1.16
CA LEU A 33 10.20 -1.36 0.15
C LEU A 33 9.32 -2.02 1.22
N THR A 34 9.92 -2.86 2.05
CA THR A 34 9.25 -3.50 3.18
C THR A 34 9.78 -2.94 4.49
N LEU A 35 8.89 -2.75 5.46
CA LEU A 35 9.23 -2.31 6.81
C LEU A 35 8.78 -3.39 7.79
N ASP A 36 9.67 -3.78 8.69
CA ASP A 36 9.34 -4.71 9.78
C ASP A 36 8.92 -3.92 11.03
N GLY A 37 8.01 -4.48 11.82
CA GLY A 37 7.53 -3.89 13.08
C GLY A 37 6.69 -2.61 12.94
N LEU A 38 6.37 -2.15 11.73
CA LEU A 38 5.53 -0.95 11.55
C LEU A 38 4.05 -1.29 11.76
N ARG A 39 3.47 -0.72 12.80
CA ARG A 39 2.04 -0.86 13.13
C ARG A 39 1.18 0.05 12.25
N TRP A 40 0.06 -0.49 11.76
CA TRP A 40 -0.87 0.28 10.92
C TRP A 40 -1.52 1.44 11.70
N GLN A 41 -1.68 1.30 13.02
CA GLN A 41 -2.23 2.32 13.90
C GLN A 41 -1.43 3.62 13.78
N GLU A 42 -0.09 3.56 13.89
CA GLU A 42 0.77 4.73 13.76
C GLU A 42 0.73 5.35 12.38
N VAL A 43 0.66 4.51 11.34
CA VAL A 43 0.53 5.01 9.97
C VAL A 43 -0.73 5.87 9.89
N PHE A 44 -1.90 5.34 10.26
CA PHE A 44 -3.19 5.99 10.01
C PHE A 44 -3.65 7.00 11.07
N ALA A 45 -3.22 6.85 12.32
CA ALA A 45 -3.65 7.67 13.47
C ALA A 45 -2.51 8.46 14.13
N GLY A 46 -1.24 8.22 13.76
CA GLY A 46 -0.09 8.86 14.36
C GLY A 46 0.31 8.23 15.69
N ALA A 47 1.09 8.96 16.50
CA ALA A 47 1.65 8.46 17.75
C ALA A 47 0.55 7.84 18.65
N ASP A 48 0.84 6.65 19.18
CA ASP A 48 -0.06 5.96 20.07
C ASP A 48 0.07 6.52 21.49
N GLY A 49 -1.06 6.88 22.09
CA GLY A 49 -1.11 7.48 23.42
C GLY A 49 -0.64 6.52 24.51
N THR A 50 -0.89 5.23 24.34
CA THR A 50 -0.47 4.22 25.33
C THR A 50 1.03 3.96 25.27
N LEU A 51 1.68 4.17 24.12
CA LEU A 51 3.12 3.95 23.98
C LEU A 51 3.94 5.21 24.26
N ILE A 52 3.53 6.37 23.72
CA ILE A 52 4.32 7.60 23.84
C ILE A 52 4.41 8.11 25.29
N GLY A 53 3.44 7.70 26.12
CA GLY A 53 3.36 8.01 27.54
C GLY A 53 3.89 6.91 28.46
N ASP A 54 4.42 5.81 27.93
CA ASP A 54 4.81 4.65 28.73
C ASP A 54 6.17 4.87 29.40
N GLU A 55 6.17 5.12 30.71
CA GLU A 55 7.38 5.39 31.49
C GLU A 55 8.33 4.18 31.58
N GLU A 56 7.86 2.96 31.33
CA GLU A 56 8.72 1.76 31.33
C GLU A 56 9.61 1.73 30.08
N TYR A 57 9.06 2.16 28.93
CA TYR A 57 9.73 2.05 27.63
C TYR A 57 10.19 3.38 27.04
N VAL A 58 9.74 4.52 27.59
CA VAL A 58 10.01 5.86 27.06
C VAL A 58 10.66 6.76 28.09
N ILE A 59 11.95 7.06 27.87
CA ILE A 59 12.76 7.89 28.77
C ILE A 59 12.35 9.38 28.69
N GLU A 60 12.03 9.89 27.50
CA GLU A 60 11.76 11.32 27.26
C GLU A 60 10.34 11.56 26.74
N SER A 61 9.33 11.11 27.49
CA SER A 61 7.93 11.16 27.06
C SER A 61 7.46 12.57 26.70
N GLU A 62 7.80 13.57 27.51
CA GLU A 62 7.41 14.97 27.30
C GLU A 62 7.99 15.53 26.00
N THR A 63 9.27 15.27 25.72
CA THR A 63 9.93 15.68 24.47
C THR A 63 9.26 15.02 23.26
N LEU A 64 8.98 13.72 23.34
CA LEU A 64 8.30 13.00 22.26
C LEU A 64 6.88 13.51 22.05
N LYS A 65 6.12 13.77 23.11
CA LYS A 65 4.76 14.32 23.03
C LYS A 65 4.79 15.69 22.36
N GLN A 66 5.70 16.58 22.75
CA GLN A 66 5.83 17.90 22.12
C GLN A 66 6.06 17.79 20.60
N LYS A 67 6.86 16.81 20.17
CA LYS A 67 7.21 16.63 18.76
C LYS A 67 6.15 15.90 17.94
N TYR A 68 5.58 14.82 18.49
CA TYR A 68 4.81 13.85 17.71
C TYR A 68 3.33 13.74 18.12
N TRP A 69 2.94 14.27 19.29
CA TRP A 69 1.54 14.24 19.73
C TRP A 69 0.73 15.37 19.13
N ALA A 70 -0.56 15.12 18.90
CA ALA A 70 -1.60 16.11 18.64
C ALA A 70 -2.95 15.48 18.98
N ASP A 71 -3.93 16.23 19.48
CA ASP A 71 -5.20 15.62 19.92
C ASP A 71 -5.96 14.96 18.76
N GLU A 72 -5.97 15.60 17.59
CA GLU A 72 -6.60 15.05 16.39
C GLU A 72 -5.70 14.00 15.69
N PRO A 73 -6.18 12.77 15.44
CA PRO A 73 -5.42 11.72 14.75
C PRO A 73 -4.90 12.16 13.37
N TYR A 74 -5.69 12.98 12.66
CA TYR A 74 -5.28 13.55 11.39
C TYR A 74 -4.04 14.42 11.53
N ALA A 75 -3.96 15.31 12.53
CA ALA A 75 -2.76 16.12 12.73
C ALA A 75 -1.59 15.27 13.25
N ARG A 76 -1.89 14.29 14.11
CA ARG A 76 -0.91 13.44 14.77
C ARG A 76 -0.12 12.57 13.78
N ARG A 77 -0.78 11.99 12.78
CA ARG A 77 -0.10 11.17 11.75
C ARG A 77 0.85 12.00 10.88
N PHE A 78 0.52 13.26 10.60
CA PHE A 78 1.44 14.17 9.90
C PHE A 78 2.65 14.55 10.75
N ARG A 79 2.48 14.70 12.07
CA ARG A 79 3.61 14.93 12.98
C ARG A 79 4.53 13.71 13.07
N LEU A 80 3.96 12.52 13.18
CA LEU A 80 4.73 11.28 13.31
C LEU A 80 5.44 10.87 12.01
N MET A 81 4.75 10.93 10.88
CA MET A 81 5.27 10.46 9.58
C MET A 81 5.08 11.51 8.48
N PRO A 82 5.76 12.67 8.56
CA PRO A 82 5.53 13.79 7.66
C PRO A 82 5.73 13.42 6.19
N PHE A 83 6.83 12.74 5.84
CA PHE A 83 7.11 12.32 4.46
C PHE A 83 6.05 11.37 3.90
N PHE A 84 5.58 10.41 4.72
CA PHE A 84 4.54 9.47 4.29
C PHE A 84 3.26 10.20 3.92
N TRP A 85 2.83 11.16 4.76
CA TRP A 85 1.56 11.85 4.58
C TRP A 85 1.61 13.04 3.61
N THR A 86 2.78 13.65 3.38
CA THR A 86 2.92 14.76 2.42
C THR A 86 3.34 14.33 1.02
N VAL A 87 4.00 13.17 0.88
CA VAL A 87 4.49 12.66 -0.42
C VAL A 87 3.77 11.36 -0.80
N ILE A 88 3.97 10.28 -0.04
CA ILE A 88 3.47 8.94 -0.41
C ILE A 88 1.95 8.92 -0.51
N ALA A 89 1.25 9.44 0.50
CA ALA A 89 -0.21 9.47 0.54
C ALA A 89 -0.81 10.38 -0.53
N LYS A 90 -0.12 11.49 -0.84
CA LYS A 90 -0.58 12.51 -1.78
C LYS A 90 -0.44 12.03 -3.24
N ASP A 91 0.71 11.48 -3.58
CA ASP A 91 1.05 11.11 -4.95
C ASP A 91 0.80 9.61 -5.23
N GLY A 92 0.39 8.85 -4.22
CA GLY A 92 0.20 7.41 -4.28
C GLY A 92 -1.23 6.95 -3.98
N ARG A 93 -1.33 5.68 -3.58
CA ARG A 93 -2.56 5.03 -3.12
C ARG A 93 -2.27 4.30 -1.83
N LEU A 94 -3.20 4.40 -0.88
CA LEU A 94 -3.08 3.80 0.44
C LEU A 94 -4.13 2.73 0.66
N TYR A 95 -3.71 1.60 1.21
CA TYR A 95 -4.56 0.48 1.61
C TYR A 95 -4.18 0.05 3.04
N GLY A 96 -5.07 -0.64 3.74
CA GLY A 96 -4.83 -1.15 5.10
C GLY A 96 -5.36 -0.28 6.23
N ASN A 97 -6.16 0.75 5.93
CA ASN A 97 -6.82 1.54 6.98
C ASN A 97 -8.01 0.77 7.57
N ARG A 98 -7.76 0.09 8.69
CA ARG A 98 -8.78 -0.73 9.38
C ARG A 98 -9.90 0.09 10.00
N LEU A 99 -9.70 1.38 10.26
CA LEU A 99 -10.78 2.29 10.70
C LEU A 99 -11.88 2.43 9.64
N HIS A 100 -11.58 2.09 8.38
CA HIS A 100 -12.53 2.09 7.27
C HIS A 100 -12.80 0.69 6.71
N GLY A 101 -12.51 -0.37 7.49
CA GLY A 101 -12.74 -1.77 7.06
C GLY A 101 -11.78 -2.26 5.97
N ASN A 102 -10.67 -1.56 5.73
CA ASN A 102 -9.65 -2.00 4.77
C ASN A 102 -8.54 -2.76 5.50
N HIS A 103 -8.51 -4.09 5.35
CA HIS A 103 -7.70 -4.95 6.23
C HIS A 103 -6.33 -5.35 5.67
N VAL A 104 -6.16 -5.45 4.34
CA VAL A 104 -4.93 -5.94 3.65
C VAL A 104 -4.28 -7.10 4.42
N ASN A 105 -5.07 -8.12 4.73
CA ASN A 105 -4.58 -9.25 5.49
C ASN A 105 -3.77 -10.18 4.58
N VAL A 106 -2.72 -10.75 5.15
CA VAL A 106 -2.07 -11.96 4.62
C VAL A 106 -2.98 -13.17 4.87
N LYS A 107 -2.84 -14.20 4.04
CA LYS A 107 -3.55 -15.48 4.17
C LYS A 107 -2.83 -16.46 5.09
N ASN A 108 -1.52 -16.36 5.22
CA ASN A 108 -0.78 -17.22 6.14
C ASN A 108 -1.21 -16.99 7.59
N ASN A 109 -1.14 -18.04 8.41
CA ASN A 109 -1.60 -18.01 9.81
C ASN A 109 -0.48 -17.65 10.80
N HIS A 110 0.72 -17.36 10.30
CA HIS A 110 1.89 -17.08 11.12
C HIS A 110 1.96 -15.58 11.45
N ARG A 111 2.59 -15.25 12.59
CA ARG A 111 2.70 -13.87 13.10
C ARG A 111 4.15 -13.42 13.22
N PHE A 112 5.00 -13.85 12.30
CA PHE A 112 6.42 -13.49 12.22
C PHE A 112 6.83 -13.26 10.75
N SER A 113 8.01 -12.67 10.54
CA SER A 113 8.33 -11.98 9.28
C SER A 113 8.45 -12.90 8.05
N TYR A 114 9.03 -14.10 8.20
CA TYR A 114 9.36 -14.97 7.05
C TYR A 114 8.12 -15.38 6.21
N PRO A 115 7.04 -15.93 6.79
CA PRO A 115 5.79 -16.21 6.08
C PRO A 115 5.19 -15.01 5.35
N GLY A 116 5.26 -13.82 5.96
CA GLY A 116 4.79 -12.58 5.35
C GLY A 116 5.60 -12.17 4.11
N TYR A 117 6.93 -12.23 4.19
CA TYR A 117 7.79 -11.95 3.04
C TYR A 117 7.63 -12.98 1.92
N ASN A 118 7.47 -14.25 2.26
CA ASN A 118 7.17 -15.29 1.27
C ASN A 118 5.88 -14.94 0.51
N GLU A 119 4.78 -14.69 1.22
CA GLU A 119 3.49 -14.40 0.60
C GLU A 119 3.51 -13.12 -0.26
N ILE A 120 4.23 -12.07 0.16
CA ILE A 120 4.41 -10.84 -0.63
C ILE A 120 5.10 -11.12 -1.97
N LEU A 121 6.10 -12.00 -1.99
CA LEU A 121 6.93 -12.26 -3.17
C LEU A 121 6.36 -13.35 -4.10
N THR A 122 5.66 -14.34 -3.53
CA THR A 122 5.11 -15.48 -4.28
C THR A 122 3.64 -15.30 -4.66
N GLY A 123 2.91 -14.48 -3.90
CA GLY A 123 1.47 -14.24 -4.07
C GLY A 123 0.58 -15.30 -3.43
N PHE A 124 1.12 -16.23 -2.63
CA PHE A 124 0.34 -17.25 -1.90
C PHE A 124 0.99 -17.64 -0.58
N ALA A 125 0.18 -18.10 0.37
CA ALA A 125 0.67 -18.65 1.63
C ALA A 125 1.26 -20.06 1.43
N ASP A 126 2.34 -20.38 2.13
CA ASP A 126 2.99 -21.69 2.10
C ASP A 126 2.84 -22.40 3.45
N ASP A 127 1.96 -23.41 3.47
CA ASP A 127 1.64 -24.19 4.68
C ASP A 127 2.80 -25.10 5.14
N ARG A 128 3.91 -25.19 4.38
CA ARG A 128 5.10 -25.97 4.75
C ARG A 128 6.06 -25.20 5.66
N ILE A 129 5.82 -23.90 5.87
CA ILE A 129 6.61 -23.05 6.76
C ILE A 129 6.11 -23.25 8.19
N ASP A 130 7.03 -23.48 9.14
CA ASP A 130 6.74 -23.65 10.58
C ASP A 130 7.18 -22.44 11.43
#